data_AF-A0A1J7BWH8-F1
#
_entry.id   AF-A0A1J7BWH8-F1
#
_cell.length_a   1.000
_cell.length_b   1.000
_cell.length_c   1.000
_cell.angle_alpha   90.00
_cell.angle_beta   90.00
_cell.angle_gamma   90.00
#
_symmetry.space_group_name_H-M   'P 1'
#
loop_
_entity.id
_entity.type
_entity.pdbx_description
1 polymer ?
#
loop_
_entity_poly.entity_id
_entity_poly.type
_entity_poly.pdbx_seq_one_letter_code
_entity_poly.pdbx_strand_id
1 'polypeptide(L)'
;MNILKFIETFTDDSLMKSTGSRRDSFTQFGNIGKNLALASIPFGLSALTGKAFAKDITATPATPIGALQFALTLEYLENEFYAMALDSGVIPASENGGRDLKVFQQIAAHESDHVAFLIAGLGGTASANFVPKPTFDFTVGGAFDPFNDYPTFLALAQAFEDTGVRAYKGQAANLISTPDLLTAALQIHSVEARHASEVRRLRGLKGWISNAERGTGMPAATQAVYDGEGVTMQAGFNTAAAFGAAAGSEAYDEPLTTQQVVDIANIFIV
;
A
#
# COMPACT_ATOMS: atom_id res chain seq x y z
N MET A 1 16.78 9.54 -29.39
CA MET A 1 15.59 9.93 -28.61
C MET A 1 16.04 10.99 -27.62
N ASN A 2 15.52 12.20 -27.70
CA ASN A 2 16.03 13.35 -26.94
C ASN A 2 15.34 13.36 -25.56
N ILE A 3 16.09 13.13 -24.49
CA ILE A 3 15.55 13.01 -23.12
C ILE A 3 14.78 14.27 -22.71
N LEU A 4 15.16 15.43 -23.26
CA LEU A 4 14.47 16.70 -23.08
C LEU A 4 13.05 16.70 -23.67
N LYS A 5 12.82 16.01 -24.79
CA LYS A 5 11.47 15.84 -25.37
C LYS A 5 10.59 14.89 -24.57
N PHE A 6 11.19 13.95 -23.84
CA PHE A 6 10.47 13.04 -22.94
C PHE A 6 10.12 13.71 -21.61
N ILE A 7 10.97 14.60 -21.11
CA ILE A 7 10.63 15.45 -19.95
C ILE A 7 9.57 16.50 -20.33
N GLU A 8 9.60 17.05 -21.55
CA GLU A 8 8.57 17.98 -22.03
C GLU A 8 7.16 17.37 -22.00
N THR A 9 7.02 16.06 -22.27
CA THR A 9 5.72 15.36 -22.15
C THR A 9 5.18 15.27 -20.72
N PHE A 10 5.99 15.49 -19.68
CA PHE A 10 5.50 15.58 -18.29
C PHE A 10 5.21 17.02 -17.83
N THR A 11 5.63 18.03 -18.61
CA THR A 11 5.38 19.45 -18.36
C THR A 11 4.31 20.06 -19.28
N ASP A 12 3.75 19.28 -20.19
CA ASP A 12 2.66 19.71 -21.05
C ASP A 12 1.34 19.69 -20.25
N ASP A 13 0.82 20.88 -19.93
CA ASP A 13 -0.46 21.11 -19.23
C ASP A 13 -1.66 20.46 -19.92
N SER A 14 -1.51 19.94 -21.14
CA SER A 14 -2.54 19.21 -21.85
C SER A 14 -2.84 17.81 -21.28
N LEU A 15 -1.90 17.17 -20.56
CA LEU A 15 -2.16 15.92 -19.81
C LEU A 15 -2.86 16.16 -18.46
N MET A 16 -2.73 17.37 -17.91
CA MET A 16 -3.47 17.83 -16.71
C MET A 16 -4.85 18.44 -17.04
N LYS A 17 -5.19 18.56 -18.33
CA LYS A 17 -6.51 19.01 -18.80
C LYS A 17 -7.54 17.88 -18.97
N SER A 18 -7.40 16.80 -18.21
CA SER A 18 -8.59 16.09 -17.75
C SER A 18 -9.26 17.00 -16.71
N THR A 19 -10.15 17.88 -17.17
CA THR A 19 -10.99 18.70 -16.30
C THR A 19 -12.04 17.82 -15.63
N GLY A 20 -11.59 16.97 -14.71
CA GLY A 20 -12.39 16.43 -13.64
C GLY A 20 -11.86 17.03 -12.35
N SER A 21 -12.69 17.78 -11.63
CA SER A 21 -12.40 18.09 -10.23
C SER A 21 -12.23 16.79 -9.45
N ARG A 22 -11.59 16.81 -8.26
CA ARG A 22 -11.54 15.64 -7.37
C ARG A 22 -12.92 14.97 -7.24
N ARG A 23 -13.99 15.78 -7.18
CA ARG A 23 -15.40 15.34 -7.11
C ARG A 23 -15.87 14.61 -8.36
N ASP A 24 -15.39 14.99 -9.54
CA ASP A 24 -15.70 14.32 -10.80
C ASP A 24 -15.01 12.96 -10.87
N SER A 25 -13.77 12.85 -10.36
CA SER A 25 -13.10 11.56 -10.18
C SER A 25 -13.89 10.64 -9.24
N PHE A 26 -14.37 11.14 -8.09
CA PHE A 26 -15.24 10.37 -7.18
C PHE A 26 -16.56 9.92 -7.84
N THR A 27 -17.18 10.78 -8.63
CA THR A 27 -18.47 10.51 -9.29
C THR A 27 -18.30 9.51 -10.45
N GLN A 28 -17.22 9.65 -11.22
CA GLN A 28 -16.89 8.78 -12.35
C GLN A 28 -16.45 7.38 -11.86
N PHE A 29 -15.69 7.32 -10.77
CA PHE A 29 -15.27 6.07 -10.12
C PHE A 29 -16.47 5.24 -9.61
N GLY A 30 -17.44 5.87 -8.93
CA GLY A 30 -18.67 5.21 -8.50
C GLY A 30 -19.57 4.74 -9.66
N ASN A 31 -19.45 5.34 -10.85
CA ASN A 31 -20.17 4.92 -12.05
C ASN A 31 -19.45 3.82 -12.83
N ILE A 32 -18.12 3.74 -12.77
CA ILE A 32 -17.32 2.63 -13.33
C ILE A 32 -17.61 1.33 -12.57
N GLY A 33 -17.71 1.38 -11.23
CA GLY A 33 -18.10 0.23 -10.41
C GLY A 33 -19.48 -0.36 -10.78
N LYS A 34 -20.38 0.47 -11.34
CA LYS A 34 -21.69 0.02 -11.84
C LYS A 34 -21.64 -0.57 -13.25
N ASN A 35 -20.75 -0.09 -14.11
CA ASN A 35 -20.67 -0.49 -15.52
C ASN A 35 -19.73 -1.68 -15.78
N LEU A 36 -18.76 -1.94 -14.90
CA LEU A 36 -17.89 -3.13 -14.98
C LEU A 36 -18.54 -4.41 -14.41
N ALA A 37 -19.68 -4.27 -13.72
CA ALA A 37 -20.43 -5.37 -13.11
C ALA A 37 -21.11 -6.33 -14.12
N LEU A 38 -21.02 -6.07 -15.43
CA LEU A 38 -21.70 -6.85 -16.48
C LEU A 38 -20.82 -7.91 -17.17
N ALA A 39 -19.59 -8.15 -16.73
CA ALA A 39 -18.69 -9.12 -17.37
C ALA A 39 -17.93 -10.06 -16.42
N SER A 40 -18.38 -10.24 -15.17
CA SER A 40 -17.83 -11.28 -14.28
C SER A 40 -18.70 -12.54 -14.30
N ILE A 41 -18.22 -13.58 -14.99
CA ILE A 41 -18.75 -14.94 -14.88
C ILE A 41 -18.56 -15.39 -13.42
N PRO A 42 -19.60 -15.93 -12.74
CA PRO A 42 -19.47 -16.43 -11.38
C PRO A 42 -18.75 -17.77 -11.42
N PHE A 43 -17.42 -17.78 -11.30
CA PHE A 43 -16.65 -18.97 -10.98
C PHE A 43 -16.44 -19.01 -9.47
N GLY A 44 -17.15 -19.91 -8.78
CA GLY A 44 -16.78 -20.30 -7.42
C GLY A 44 -17.91 -20.55 -6.42
N LEU A 45 -18.98 -21.25 -6.79
CA LEU A 45 -19.87 -21.89 -5.81
C LEU A 45 -19.76 -23.41 -5.92
N SER A 46 -18.67 -23.98 -5.37
CA SER A 46 -18.62 -25.39 -4.98
C SER A 46 -17.36 -25.67 -4.14
N ALA A 47 -17.48 -25.58 -2.81
CA ALA A 47 -16.67 -26.32 -1.84
C ALA A 47 -17.25 -26.15 -0.43
N LEU A 48 -18.47 -26.66 -0.20
CA LEU A 48 -18.89 -27.02 1.14
C LEU A 48 -18.34 -28.42 1.42
N THR A 49 -17.21 -28.52 2.12
CA THR A 49 -16.88 -29.62 3.06
C THR A 49 -15.49 -29.41 3.68
N GLY A 50 -15.42 -29.43 5.02
CA GLY A 50 -14.19 -29.61 5.77
C GLY A 50 -13.76 -28.40 6.61
N LYS A 51 -14.03 -28.43 7.92
CA LYS A 51 -13.38 -27.54 8.89
C LYS A 51 -11.88 -27.86 8.93
N ALA A 52 -11.07 -26.96 8.38
CA ALA A 52 -9.68 -26.73 8.72
C ALA A 52 -9.39 -25.25 8.42
N PHE A 53 -8.67 -24.57 9.30
CA PHE A 53 -8.39 -23.12 9.24
C PHE A 53 -7.85 -22.69 7.86
N ALA A 54 -8.70 -22.15 6.99
CA ALA A 54 -8.27 -21.31 5.89
C ALA A 54 -8.42 -19.87 6.38
N LYS A 55 -7.42 -19.43 7.13
CA LYS A 55 -7.38 -18.18 7.87
C LYS A 55 -6.70 -17.04 7.08
N ASP A 56 -5.98 -17.44 6.03
CA ASP A 56 -5.16 -16.58 5.19
C ASP A 56 -5.95 -15.97 4.02
N ILE A 57 -5.58 -14.76 3.60
CA ILE A 57 -5.98 -14.22 2.30
C ILE A 57 -5.17 -14.89 1.19
N THR A 58 -5.77 -15.00 0.01
CA THR A 58 -5.10 -15.54 -1.19
C THR A 58 -4.87 -14.43 -2.21
N ALA A 59 -3.87 -14.60 -3.08
CA ALA A 59 -3.62 -13.66 -4.18
C ALA A 59 -4.89 -13.43 -5.02
N THR A 60 -5.23 -12.17 -5.24
CA THR A 60 -6.36 -11.79 -6.08
C THR A 60 -6.04 -11.99 -7.56
N PRO A 61 -7.07 -12.13 -8.43
CA PRO A 61 -6.86 -12.20 -9.87
C PRO A 61 -6.19 -10.92 -10.40
N ALA A 62 -5.29 -11.08 -11.38
CA ALA A 62 -4.62 -9.97 -12.08
C ALA A 62 -5.59 -9.21 -13.01
N THR A 63 -6.54 -8.50 -12.39
CA THR A 63 -7.62 -7.72 -13.03
C THR A 63 -7.78 -6.40 -12.29
N PRO A 64 -8.42 -5.37 -12.89
CA PRO A 64 -8.65 -4.11 -12.19
C PRO A 64 -9.43 -4.27 -10.89
N ILE A 65 -10.47 -5.10 -10.87
CA ILE A 65 -11.23 -5.38 -9.64
C ILE A 65 -10.38 -6.13 -8.62
N GLY A 66 -9.64 -7.16 -9.05
CA GLY A 66 -8.74 -7.89 -8.15
C GLY A 66 -7.67 -6.98 -7.52
N ALA A 67 -7.17 -5.99 -8.26
CA ALA A 67 -6.25 -4.99 -7.74
C ALA A 67 -6.90 -4.10 -6.66
N LEU A 68 -8.14 -3.66 -6.86
CA LEU A 68 -8.87 -2.86 -5.86
C LEU A 68 -9.25 -3.68 -4.62
N GLN A 69 -9.64 -4.94 -4.79
CA GLN A 69 -9.93 -5.87 -3.70
C GLN A 69 -8.69 -6.15 -2.84
N PHE A 70 -7.55 -6.32 -3.52
CA PHE A 70 -6.27 -6.50 -2.88
C PHE A 70 -5.85 -5.25 -2.10
N ALA A 71 -5.91 -4.06 -2.73
CA ALA A 71 -5.65 -2.79 -2.05
C ALA A 71 -6.53 -2.63 -0.81
N LEU A 72 -7.85 -2.87 -0.91
CA LEU A 72 -8.77 -2.73 0.22
C LEU A 72 -8.38 -3.60 1.42
N THR A 73 -7.83 -4.79 1.15
CA THR A 73 -7.39 -5.70 2.22
C THR A 73 -6.17 -5.16 2.97
N LEU A 74 -5.25 -4.49 2.27
CA LEU A 74 -4.08 -3.84 2.87
C LEU A 74 -4.49 -2.59 3.64
N GLU A 75 -5.36 -1.75 3.06
CA GLU A 75 -5.89 -0.56 3.74
C GLU A 75 -6.65 -0.92 5.03
N TYR A 76 -7.35 -2.07 5.05
CA TYR A 76 -7.95 -2.56 6.29
C TYR A 76 -6.91 -2.90 7.37
N LEU A 77 -5.78 -3.47 6.97
CA LEU A 77 -4.69 -3.84 7.88
C LEU A 77 -4.11 -2.57 8.51
N GLU A 78 -3.77 -1.57 7.70
CA GLU A 78 -3.16 -0.32 8.15
C GLU A 78 -4.14 0.52 8.98
N ASN A 79 -5.39 0.65 8.52
CA ASN A 79 -6.43 1.36 9.26
C ASN A 79 -6.70 0.74 10.64
N GLU A 80 -6.76 -0.60 10.75
CA GLU A 80 -6.92 -1.26 12.05
C GLU A 80 -5.68 -1.07 12.94
N PHE A 81 -4.48 -1.23 12.36
CA PHE A 81 -3.21 -1.09 13.09
C PHE A 81 -3.08 0.28 13.73
N TYR A 82 -3.32 1.35 12.97
CA TYR A 82 -3.21 2.71 13.49
C TYR A 82 -4.33 3.07 14.46
N ALA A 83 -5.55 2.57 14.24
CA ALA A 83 -6.64 2.73 15.21
C ALA A 83 -6.29 2.09 16.56
N MET A 84 -5.78 0.87 16.55
CA MET A 84 -5.33 0.17 17.78
C MET A 84 -4.15 0.88 18.45
N ALA A 85 -3.18 1.38 17.68
CA ALA A 85 -2.05 2.12 18.23
C ALA A 85 -2.48 3.42 18.91
N LEU A 86 -3.39 4.19 18.30
CA LEU A 86 -3.94 5.41 18.89
C LEU A 86 -4.73 5.13 20.18
N ASP A 87 -5.51 4.04 20.22
CA ASP A 87 -6.29 3.65 21.41
C ASP A 87 -5.42 3.14 22.56
N SER A 88 -4.35 2.39 22.23
CA SER A 88 -3.43 1.82 23.22
C SER A 88 -2.64 2.86 24.02
N GLY A 89 -2.45 4.07 23.46
CA GLY A 89 -1.57 5.09 24.03
C GLY A 89 -0.07 4.80 23.85
N VAL A 90 0.30 3.81 23.01
CA VAL A 90 1.71 3.47 22.73
C VAL A 90 2.48 4.63 22.12
N ILE A 91 1.81 5.53 21.39
CA ILE A 91 2.40 6.71 20.77
C ILE A 91 2.51 7.81 21.85
N PRO A 92 3.72 8.18 22.32
CA PRO A 92 3.83 9.07 23.46
C PRO A 92 3.39 10.49 23.08
N ALA A 93 2.46 11.06 23.86
CA ALA A 93 1.88 12.38 23.57
C ALA A 93 2.90 13.54 23.58
N SER A 94 4.08 13.34 24.17
CA SER A 94 5.16 14.35 24.24
C SER A 94 6.35 14.04 23.33
N GLU A 95 6.38 12.90 22.65
CA GLU A 95 7.48 12.50 21.77
C GLU A 95 7.67 13.55 20.66
N ASN A 96 8.92 13.95 20.42
CA ASN A 96 9.26 15.04 19.49
C ASN A 96 8.38 16.30 19.65
N GLY A 97 8.04 16.66 20.90
CA GLY A 97 7.16 17.80 21.18
C GLY A 97 5.68 17.57 20.81
N GLY A 98 5.24 16.30 20.82
CA GLY A 98 3.89 15.88 20.42
C GLY A 98 3.69 15.83 18.90
N ARG A 99 4.77 15.82 18.13
CA ARG A 99 4.72 15.72 16.66
C ARG A 99 4.25 14.33 16.22
N ASP A 100 4.78 13.29 16.83
CA ASP A 100 4.58 11.91 16.39
C ASP A 100 3.11 11.51 16.50
N LEU A 101 2.46 11.86 17.62
CA LEU A 101 1.03 11.65 17.80
C LEU A 101 0.20 12.32 16.69
N LYS A 102 0.54 13.55 16.28
CA LYS A 102 -0.18 14.26 15.20
C LYS A 102 0.05 13.60 13.84
N VAL A 103 1.27 13.11 13.59
CA VAL A 103 1.60 12.37 12.37
C VAL A 103 0.74 11.11 12.29
N PHE A 104 0.74 10.28 13.33
CA PHE A 104 -0.02 9.02 13.32
C PHE A 104 -1.54 9.23 13.35
N GLN A 105 -2.03 10.32 13.94
CA GLN A 105 -3.44 10.73 13.79
C GLN A 105 -3.79 11.07 12.35
N GLN A 106 -2.89 11.74 11.62
CA GLN A 106 -3.10 12.08 10.21
C GLN A 106 -3.07 10.83 9.33
N ILE A 107 -2.09 9.94 9.55
CA ILE A 107 -1.98 8.67 8.82
C ILE A 107 -3.26 7.84 9.05
N ALA A 108 -3.68 7.65 10.30
CA ALA A 108 -4.92 6.93 10.61
C ALA A 108 -6.16 7.51 9.91
N ALA A 109 -6.24 8.84 9.80
CA ALA A 109 -7.33 9.49 9.08
C ALA A 109 -7.28 9.21 7.56
N HIS A 110 -6.08 9.20 6.97
CA HIS A 110 -5.91 8.84 5.56
C HIS A 110 -6.24 7.37 5.30
N GLU A 111 -5.81 6.43 6.14
CA GLU A 111 -6.16 5.00 5.97
C GLU A 111 -7.66 4.77 6.03
N SER A 112 -8.36 5.46 6.94
CA SER A 112 -9.82 5.43 6.98
C SER A 112 -10.45 5.99 5.70
N ASP A 113 -9.89 7.05 5.13
CA ASP A 113 -10.36 7.64 3.86
C ASP A 113 -10.08 6.71 2.68
N HIS A 114 -8.92 6.03 2.64
CA HIS A 114 -8.59 5.04 1.62
C HIS A 114 -9.53 3.83 1.64
N VAL A 115 -9.80 3.27 2.83
CA VAL A 115 -10.80 2.20 3.01
C VAL A 115 -12.16 2.65 2.47
N ALA A 116 -12.65 3.83 2.87
CA ALA A 116 -13.94 4.35 2.40
C ALA A 116 -13.96 4.55 0.88
N PHE A 117 -12.86 5.09 0.33
CA PHE A 117 -12.68 5.29 -1.10
C PHE A 117 -12.74 3.98 -1.88
N LEU A 118 -11.99 2.96 -1.47
CA LEU A 118 -11.94 1.67 -2.15
C LEU A 118 -13.26 0.90 -2.04
N ILE A 119 -13.94 0.94 -0.89
CA ILE A 119 -15.28 0.37 -0.75
C ILE A 119 -16.24 1.03 -1.74
N ALA A 120 -16.20 2.36 -1.87
CA ALA A 120 -17.02 3.07 -2.85
C ALA A 120 -16.67 2.65 -4.30
N GLY A 121 -15.39 2.48 -4.61
CA GLY A 121 -14.90 2.00 -5.91
C GLY A 121 -15.35 0.61 -6.30
N LEU A 122 -15.41 -0.27 -5.32
CA LEU A 122 -15.92 -1.63 -5.49
C LEU A 122 -17.45 -1.68 -5.60
N GLY A 123 -18.14 -0.54 -5.51
CA GLY A 123 -19.60 -0.43 -5.62
C GLY A 123 -20.35 -0.47 -4.29
N GLY A 124 -19.66 -0.29 -3.17
CA GLY A 124 -20.21 -0.31 -1.82
C GLY A 124 -20.30 -1.70 -1.19
N THR A 125 -20.69 -1.76 0.08
CA THR A 125 -20.73 -2.99 0.88
C THR A 125 -21.75 -4.03 0.41
N ALA A 126 -22.73 -3.64 -0.40
CA ALA A 126 -23.71 -4.53 -1.01
C ALA A 126 -23.26 -5.10 -2.37
N SER A 127 -22.13 -4.66 -2.90
CA SER A 127 -21.58 -5.12 -4.17
C SER A 127 -21.01 -6.54 -4.07
N ALA A 128 -21.12 -7.32 -5.14
CA ALA A 128 -20.46 -8.62 -5.25
C ALA A 128 -18.92 -8.52 -5.27
N ASN A 129 -18.38 -7.33 -5.55
CA ASN A 129 -16.93 -7.08 -5.55
C ASN A 129 -16.40 -6.69 -4.15
N PHE A 130 -17.27 -6.46 -3.17
CA PHE A 130 -16.87 -6.06 -1.83
C PHE A 130 -16.08 -7.17 -1.13
N VAL A 131 -15.02 -6.79 -0.42
CA VAL A 131 -14.23 -7.69 0.43
C VAL A 131 -14.48 -7.32 1.89
N PRO A 132 -14.96 -8.26 2.74
CA PRO A 132 -15.12 -8.00 4.16
C PRO A 132 -13.75 -7.87 4.83
N LYS A 133 -13.66 -6.99 5.82
CA LYS A 133 -12.46 -6.82 6.63
C LYS A 133 -12.11 -8.14 7.35
N PRO A 134 -10.89 -8.68 7.20
CA PRO A 134 -10.46 -9.84 7.98
C PRO A 134 -10.18 -9.46 9.44
N THR A 135 -9.94 -10.44 10.29
CA THR A 135 -9.46 -10.18 11.66
C THR A 135 -7.95 -10.12 11.65
N PHE A 136 -7.36 -9.25 12.46
CA PHE A 136 -5.91 -9.06 12.54
C PHE A 136 -5.35 -9.41 13.93
N ASP A 137 -4.16 -10.00 13.97
CA ASP A 137 -3.33 -10.20 15.16
C ASP A 137 -1.95 -9.57 14.91
N PHE A 138 -1.79 -8.31 15.31
CA PHE A 138 -0.53 -7.59 15.18
C PHE A 138 0.55 -8.06 16.16
N THR A 139 0.21 -8.88 17.15
CA THR A 139 1.21 -9.49 18.05
C THR A 139 1.83 -10.74 17.45
N VAL A 140 1.17 -11.36 16.47
CA VAL A 140 1.57 -12.64 15.85
C VAL A 140 1.87 -13.67 16.93
N GLY A 141 0.88 -13.93 17.79
CA GLY A 141 1.03 -14.84 18.93
C GLY A 141 2.08 -14.41 19.96
N GLY A 142 2.35 -13.10 20.08
CA GLY A 142 3.35 -12.52 20.99
C GLY A 142 4.76 -12.37 20.43
N ALA A 143 4.96 -12.59 19.13
CA ALA A 143 6.23 -12.28 18.46
C ALA A 143 6.52 -10.77 18.38
N PHE A 144 5.48 -9.94 18.42
CA PHE A 144 5.57 -8.48 18.48
C PHE A 144 4.74 -7.92 19.64
N ASP A 145 5.13 -6.75 20.14
CA ASP A 145 4.38 -5.97 21.14
C ASP A 145 4.12 -4.52 20.68
N PRO A 146 3.45 -4.32 19.52
CA PRO A 146 3.37 -3.01 18.88
C PRO A 146 2.43 -2.03 19.59
N PHE A 147 1.70 -2.45 20.62
CA PHE A 147 0.76 -1.60 21.34
C PHE A 147 1.17 -1.33 22.79
N ASN A 148 2.33 -1.84 23.22
CA ASN A 148 2.95 -1.46 24.48
C ASN A 148 4.42 -1.01 24.31
N ASP A 149 5.06 -1.30 23.17
CA ASP A 149 6.42 -0.87 22.85
C ASP A 149 6.45 0.03 21.60
N TYR A 150 6.76 1.32 21.82
CA TYR A 150 6.78 2.33 20.78
C TYR A 150 7.82 2.08 19.66
N PRO A 151 9.05 1.61 19.95
CA PRO A 151 9.97 1.16 18.91
C PRO A 151 9.43 0.02 18.03
N THR A 152 8.74 -0.96 18.62
CA THR A 152 8.09 -2.04 17.87
C THR A 152 6.95 -1.52 17.01
N PHE A 153 6.11 -0.62 17.55
CA PHE A 153 5.11 0.10 16.76
C PHE A 153 5.72 0.78 15.54
N LEU A 154 6.77 1.59 15.72
CA LEU A 154 7.42 2.30 14.63
C LEU A 154 8.01 1.34 13.59
N ALA A 155 8.58 0.22 14.02
CA ALA A 155 9.13 -0.78 13.11
C ALA A 155 8.05 -1.46 12.26
N LEU A 156 6.89 -1.79 12.85
CA LEU A 156 5.78 -2.35 12.08
C LEU A 156 5.10 -1.31 11.20
N ALA A 157 4.91 -0.08 11.68
CA ALA A 157 4.41 1.04 10.87
C ALA A 157 5.28 1.20 9.62
N GLN A 158 6.60 1.23 9.76
CA GLN A 158 7.50 1.32 8.60
C GLN A 158 7.30 0.15 7.63
N ALA A 159 7.18 -1.08 8.16
CA ALA A 159 7.03 -2.28 7.33
C ALA A 159 5.70 -2.27 6.56
N PHE A 160 4.61 -1.79 7.17
CA PHE A 160 3.32 -1.69 6.49
C PHE A 160 3.35 -0.63 5.40
N GLU A 161 3.80 0.58 5.73
CA GLU A 161 3.86 1.68 4.77
C GLU A 161 4.77 1.37 3.57
N ASP A 162 5.95 0.79 3.82
CA ASP A 162 6.85 0.36 2.74
C ASP A 162 6.20 -0.77 1.91
N THR A 163 5.41 -1.67 2.54
CA THR A 163 4.64 -2.70 1.82
C THR A 163 3.54 -2.07 0.96
N GLY A 164 2.79 -1.10 1.48
CA GLY A 164 1.73 -0.38 0.77
C GLY A 164 2.25 0.30 -0.50
N VAL A 165 3.35 1.06 -0.39
CA VAL A 165 4.03 1.70 -1.52
C VAL A 165 4.35 0.67 -2.62
N ARG A 166 5.01 -0.42 -2.26
CA ARG A 166 5.46 -1.46 -3.20
C ARG A 166 4.28 -2.25 -3.77
N ALA A 167 3.21 -2.46 -3.00
CA ALA A 167 2.01 -3.17 -3.40
C ALA A 167 1.20 -2.37 -4.43
N TYR A 168 0.95 -1.09 -4.19
CA TYR A 168 0.25 -0.21 -5.13
C TYR A 168 0.98 -0.12 -6.47
N LYS A 169 2.30 0.05 -6.43
CA LYS A 169 3.12 0.05 -7.66
C LYS A 169 3.06 -1.30 -8.37
N GLY A 170 3.10 -2.40 -7.63
CA GLY A 170 2.96 -3.76 -8.17
C GLY A 170 1.62 -4.01 -8.88
N GLN A 171 0.54 -3.35 -8.45
CA GLN A 171 -0.77 -3.46 -9.10
C GLN A 171 -0.97 -2.51 -10.30
N ALA A 172 -0.07 -1.56 -10.55
CA ALA A 172 -0.25 -0.53 -11.59
C ALA A 172 -0.48 -1.15 -12.99
N ALA A 173 0.21 -2.25 -13.31
CA ALA A 173 0.03 -2.95 -14.58
C ALA A 173 -1.38 -3.56 -14.75
N ASN A 174 -2.00 -4.00 -13.64
CA ASN A 174 -3.37 -4.53 -13.65
C ASN A 174 -4.43 -3.45 -13.89
N LEU A 175 -4.06 -2.17 -13.74
CA LEU A 175 -4.94 -1.01 -13.88
C LEU A 175 -4.70 -0.22 -15.17
N ILE A 176 -3.70 -0.59 -15.98
CA ILE A 176 -3.29 0.20 -17.16
C ILE A 176 -4.38 0.35 -18.22
N SER A 177 -5.31 -0.61 -18.30
CA SER A 177 -6.48 -0.57 -19.19
C SER A 177 -7.65 0.24 -18.63
N THR A 178 -7.53 0.77 -17.40
CA THR A 178 -8.55 1.53 -16.68
C THR A 178 -7.96 2.84 -16.14
N PRO A 179 -7.76 3.87 -16.98
CA PRO A 179 -7.00 5.09 -16.63
C PRO A 179 -7.49 5.82 -15.38
N ASP A 180 -8.81 5.85 -15.15
CA ASP A 180 -9.39 6.49 -13.97
C ASP A 180 -9.04 5.71 -12.68
N LEU A 181 -9.11 4.37 -12.72
CA LEU A 181 -8.72 3.53 -11.59
C LEU A 181 -7.21 3.59 -11.35
N LEU A 182 -6.40 3.61 -12.41
CA LEU A 182 -4.95 3.78 -12.31
C LEU A 182 -4.60 5.13 -11.68
N THR A 183 -5.26 6.21 -12.10
CA THR A 183 -5.03 7.54 -11.54
C THR A 183 -5.35 7.57 -10.06
N ALA A 184 -6.48 6.99 -9.65
CA ALA A 184 -6.85 6.88 -8.24
C ALA A 184 -5.83 6.05 -7.43
N ALA A 185 -5.43 4.88 -7.92
CA ALA A 185 -4.44 4.04 -7.26
C ALA A 185 -3.07 4.73 -7.12
N LEU A 186 -2.63 5.48 -8.14
CA LEU A 186 -1.38 6.24 -8.08
C LEU A 186 -1.46 7.48 -7.18
N GLN A 187 -2.65 8.02 -6.94
CA GLN A 187 -2.86 9.06 -5.93
C GLN A 187 -2.69 8.50 -4.52
N ILE A 188 -3.28 7.33 -4.22
CA ILE A 188 -3.10 6.65 -2.94
C ILE A 188 -1.63 6.26 -2.76
N HIS A 189 -1.00 5.65 -3.76
CA HIS A 189 0.44 5.35 -3.75
C HIS A 189 1.31 6.56 -3.39
N SER A 190 0.96 7.77 -3.85
CA SER A 190 1.70 9.00 -3.50
C SER A 190 1.49 9.43 -2.05
N VAL A 191 0.35 9.09 -1.43
CA VAL A 191 0.08 9.30 -0.01
C VAL A 191 0.87 8.27 0.82
N GLU A 192 0.79 6.99 0.48
CA GLU A 192 1.60 5.93 1.11
C GLU A 192 3.09 6.26 1.09
N ALA A 193 3.62 6.73 -0.04
CA ALA A 193 5.03 7.09 -0.14
C ALA A 193 5.42 8.22 0.83
N ARG A 194 4.49 9.13 1.16
CA ARG A 194 4.73 10.19 2.15
C ARG A 194 4.64 9.65 3.57
N HIS A 195 3.70 8.75 3.84
CA HIS A 195 3.62 8.06 5.12
C HIS A 195 4.89 7.25 5.39
N ALA A 196 5.29 6.38 4.47
CA ALA A 196 6.55 5.64 4.51
C ALA A 196 7.75 6.57 4.77
N SER A 197 7.86 7.66 4.00
CA SER A 197 8.94 8.64 4.18
C SER A 197 8.95 9.27 5.57
N GLU A 198 7.78 9.59 6.11
CA GLU A 198 7.61 10.23 7.39
C GLU A 198 7.90 9.26 8.55
N VAL A 199 7.36 8.04 8.52
CA VAL A 199 7.61 7.01 9.52
C VAL A 199 9.10 6.65 9.57
N ARG A 200 9.76 6.52 8.42
CA ARG A 200 11.22 6.31 8.37
C ARG A 200 11.99 7.44 9.03
N ARG A 201 11.59 8.70 8.82
CA ARG A 201 12.22 9.87 9.45
C ARG A 201 12.00 9.90 10.96
N LEU A 202 10.82 9.51 11.46
CA LEU A 202 10.58 9.35 12.90
C LEU A 202 11.52 8.32 13.53
N ARG A 203 11.92 7.29 12.76
CA ARG A 203 12.93 6.30 13.16
C ARG A 203 14.37 6.78 12.97
N GLY A 204 14.60 8.03 12.57
CA GLY A 204 15.93 8.59 12.31
C GLY A 204 16.60 8.05 11.04
N LEU A 205 15.83 7.50 10.11
CA LEU A 205 16.32 6.96 8.83
C LEU A 205 16.12 7.94 7.69
N LYS A 206 16.73 7.65 6.53
CA LYS A 206 16.35 8.29 5.27
C LYS A 206 14.87 8.01 4.99
N GLY A 207 14.18 9.00 4.43
CA GLY A 207 12.76 8.89 4.06
C GLY A 207 12.48 8.02 2.83
N TRP A 208 13.38 7.11 2.48
CA TRP A 208 13.31 6.17 1.36
C TRP A 208 14.22 4.98 1.65
N ILE A 209 14.12 3.92 0.85
CA ILE A 209 14.93 2.70 0.98
C ILE A 209 16.24 2.90 0.21
N SER A 210 17.36 2.46 0.80
CA SER A 210 18.67 2.48 0.14
C SER A 210 19.14 1.04 -0.02
N ASN A 211 19.51 0.65 -1.24
CA ASN A 211 19.75 -0.76 -1.58
C ASN A 211 18.52 -1.60 -1.18
N ALA A 212 18.67 -2.55 -0.26
CA ALA A 212 17.56 -3.30 0.34
C ALA A 212 17.53 -3.12 1.87
N GLU A 213 17.95 -1.95 2.35
CA GLU A 213 18.15 -1.69 3.77
C GLU A 213 16.83 -1.37 4.47
N ARG A 214 16.38 -2.32 5.30
CA ARG A 214 15.27 -2.13 6.23
C ARG A 214 15.56 -1.09 7.33
N GLY A 215 16.83 -0.84 7.61
CA GLY A 215 17.28 0.06 8.68
C GLY A 215 17.42 -0.63 10.05
N THR A 216 18.13 0.02 10.96
CA THR A 216 18.45 -0.51 12.30
C THR A 216 17.16 -0.77 13.10
N GLY A 217 17.16 -1.83 13.91
CA GLY A 217 16.05 -2.14 14.83
C GLY A 217 14.82 -2.76 14.18
N MET A 218 14.87 -3.10 12.88
CA MET A 218 13.77 -3.82 12.23
C MET A 218 13.79 -5.32 12.58
N PRO A 219 12.64 -5.90 12.97
CA PRO A 219 12.51 -7.34 13.21
C PRO A 219 12.88 -8.17 11.99
N ALA A 220 13.43 -9.38 12.19
CA ALA A 220 13.81 -10.27 11.08
C ALA A 220 12.61 -10.65 10.19
N ALA A 221 11.41 -10.73 10.78
CA ALA A 221 10.17 -11.05 10.09
C ALA A 221 9.77 -10.01 9.03
N THR A 222 10.26 -8.78 9.10
CA THR A 222 9.96 -7.74 8.10
C THR A 222 10.86 -7.83 6.86
N GLN A 223 11.80 -8.78 6.78
CA GLN A 223 12.79 -8.82 5.70
C GLN A 223 12.14 -8.92 4.32
N ALA A 224 11.06 -9.69 4.19
CA ALA A 224 10.35 -9.87 2.92
C ALA A 224 9.85 -8.53 2.33
N VAL A 225 9.57 -7.52 3.17
CA VAL A 225 9.17 -6.16 2.75
C VAL A 225 10.27 -5.43 1.98
N TYR A 226 11.53 -5.85 2.10
CA TYR A 226 12.68 -5.16 1.51
C TYR A 226 13.40 -5.99 0.45
N ASP A 227 13.02 -7.27 0.30
CA ASP A 227 13.60 -8.13 -0.70
C ASP A 227 13.32 -7.58 -2.11
N GLY A 228 14.39 -7.42 -2.89
CA GLY A 228 14.34 -6.89 -4.25
C GLY A 228 14.46 -5.36 -4.38
N GLU A 229 14.42 -4.58 -3.30
CA GLU A 229 14.55 -3.10 -3.37
C GLU A 229 15.90 -2.63 -3.92
N GLY A 230 16.96 -3.43 -3.75
CA GLY A 230 18.30 -3.07 -4.21
C GLY A 230 18.53 -3.19 -5.71
N VAL A 231 17.49 -3.33 -6.52
CA VAL A 231 17.61 -3.46 -7.98
C VAL A 231 18.08 -2.15 -8.60
N THR A 232 19.18 -2.22 -9.35
CA THR A 232 19.76 -1.06 -10.04
C THR A 232 19.64 -1.17 -11.56
N MET A 233 18.98 -2.21 -12.07
CA MET A 233 18.70 -2.39 -13.49
C MET A 233 17.26 -1.99 -13.79
N GLN A 234 17.10 -0.80 -14.37
CA GLN A 234 15.82 -0.15 -14.60
C GLN A 234 15.53 -0.07 -16.10
N ALA A 235 14.57 -0.84 -16.59
CA ALA A 235 14.22 -0.89 -18.02
C ALA A 235 15.44 -1.05 -18.96
N GLY A 236 16.43 -1.85 -18.56
CA GLY A 236 17.67 -2.08 -19.31
C GLY A 236 18.80 -1.08 -19.05
N PHE A 237 18.59 -0.08 -18.18
CA PHE A 237 19.59 0.90 -17.77
C PHE A 237 20.16 0.57 -16.38
N ASN A 238 21.50 0.59 -16.24
CA ASN A 238 22.15 0.38 -14.95
C ASN A 238 22.34 1.72 -14.20
N THR A 239 21.47 1.99 -13.23
CA THR A 239 21.50 3.23 -12.44
C THR A 239 22.73 3.30 -11.52
N ALA A 240 23.20 2.16 -11.02
CA ALA A 240 24.39 2.11 -10.16
C ALA A 240 25.66 2.51 -10.91
N ALA A 241 25.75 2.19 -12.20
CA ALA A 241 26.90 2.60 -13.01
C ALA A 241 26.98 4.13 -13.21
N ALA A 242 25.84 4.81 -13.17
CA ALA A 242 25.77 6.27 -13.36
C ALA A 242 25.89 7.04 -12.03
N PHE A 243 25.27 6.52 -10.95
CA PHE A 243 25.07 7.29 -9.71
C PHE A 243 25.61 6.58 -8.45
N GLY A 244 26.12 5.35 -8.57
CA GLY A 244 26.45 4.47 -7.45
C GLY A 244 25.25 3.63 -6.98
N ALA A 245 25.50 2.46 -6.39
CA ALA A 245 24.45 1.49 -6.06
C ALA A 245 23.37 2.05 -5.10
N ALA A 246 23.81 2.81 -4.09
CA ALA A 246 22.90 3.45 -3.15
C ALA A 246 21.98 4.46 -3.88
N ALA A 247 22.53 5.52 -4.47
CA ALA A 247 21.71 6.51 -5.18
C ALA A 247 20.92 5.92 -6.36
N GLY A 248 21.43 4.87 -7.00
CA GLY A 248 20.77 4.20 -8.11
C GLY A 248 19.54 3.37 -7.70
N SER A 249 19.53 2.79 -6.50
CA SER A 249 18.37 2.10 -5.93
C SER A 249 17.39 3.08 -5.28
N GLU A 250 17.89 4.12 -4.61
CA GLU A 250 17.08 5.15 -3.94
C GLU A 250 16.12 5.93 -4.87
N ALA A 251 16.29 5.83 -6.20
CA ALA A 251 15.47 6.53 -7.18
C ALA A 251 14.17 5.78 -7.57
N TYR A 252 13.99 4.54 -7.12
CA TYR A 252 12.88 3.67 -7.51
C TYR A 252 12.39 2.86 -6.32
N ASP A 253 11.08 2.85 -6.07
CA ASP A 253 10.47 1.85 -5.20
C ASP A 253 10.24 0.57 -6.03
N GLU A 254 10.80 -0.57 -5.67
CA GLU A 254 10.65 -1.80 -6.46
C GLU A 254 9.31 -2.48 -6.15
N PRO A 255 8.49 -2.86 -7.15
CA PRO A 255 7.20 -3.44 -6.87
C PRO A 255 7.32 -4.81 -6.18
N LEU A 256 6.38 -5.09 -5.27
CA LEU A 256 6.13 -6.45 -4.81
C LEU A 256 5.07 -7.12 -5.70
N THR A 257 5.23 -8.42 -5.94
CA THR A 257 4.16 -9.22 -6.56
C THR A 257 2.99 -9.42 -5.59
N THR A 258 1.79 -9.65 -6.11
CA THR A 258 0.61 -9.93 -5.27
C THR A 258 0.87 -11.04 -4.25
N GLN A 259 1.56 -12.11 -4.66
CA GLN A 259 1.85 -13.23 -3.75
C GLN A 259 2.80 -12.83 -2.62
N GLN A 260 3.87 -12.08 -2.90
CA GLN A 260 4.79 -11.63 -1.86
C GLN A 260 4.10 -10.76 -0.81
N VAL A 261 3.21 -9.86 -1.25
CA VAL A 261 2.44 -9.02 -0.33
C VAL A 261 1.45 -9.84 0.48
N VAL A 262 0.79 -10.83 -0.15
CA VAL A 262 -0.09 -11.77 0.57
C VAL A 262 0.70 -12.54 1.64
N ASP A 263 1.89 -13.03 1.31
CA ASP A 263 2.75 -13.74 2.27
C ASP A 263 3.16 -12.83 3.44
N ILE A 264 3.47 -11.55 3.17
CA ILE A 264 3.77 -10.54 4.19
C ILE A 264 2.55 -10.25 5.07
N ALA A 265 1.38 -10.02 4.47
CA ALA A 265 0.17 -9.64 5.19
C ALA A 265 -0.40 -10.79 6.02
N ASN A 266 -0.34 -12.03 5.51
CA ASN A 266 -0.93 -13.20 6.15
C ASN A 266 -0.36 -13.52 7.53
N ILE A 267 0.87 -13.08 7.84
CA ILE A 267 1.40 -13.28 9.19
C ILE A 267 0.56 -12.55 10.26
N PHE A 268 -0.20 -11.53 9.86
CA PHE A 268 -1.06 -10.73 10.72
C PHE A 268 -2.55 -11.08 10.60
N ILE A 269 -2.96 -12.02 9.74
CA ILE A 269 -4.38 -12.30 9.46
C ILE A 269 -4.84 -13.55 10.22
N VAL A 270 -5.99 -13.43 10.89
CA VAL A 270 -6.49 -14.37 11.90
C VAL A 270 -8.02 -14.56 11.84
#